data_AF-A0A378NGT4-F1
#
_entry.id   AF-A0A378NGT4-F1
#
_cell.length_a   1.000
_cell.length_b   1.000
_cell.length_c   1.000
_cell.angle_alpha   90.00
_cell.angle_beta   90.00
_cell.angle_gamma   90.00
#
_symmetry.space_group_name_H-M   'P 1'
#
loop_
_entity.id
_entity.type
_entity.pdbx_description
1 polymer ?
#
loop_
_entity_poly.entity_id
_entity_poly.type
_entity_poly.pdbx_seq_one_letter_code
_entity_poly.pdbx_strand_id
1 'polypeptide(L)'
;MSIAIGGLSKATDIGAVALGTSSYASGFNSFAAMRQSAARADYAAAIGSSWANATASFAIGASATALGERSFAIGSGVPQTLDQNTGEARRSIYDGNNNTLAAGKDSFSIGTKAKTNGDSAFAIGTNAHSGSFKVEASNIGELGDITVADKDKVANNAFALGTNTRALSNDTVAFSTNATAQGDGSIAFGVNTNTTGTGAIAFGNASKAWKDNAISIGWNATSHAEKVITIGTNSTVTKEGGMAIGDTAKSTGNNSIAVGYTSNVSNSNATAIGTRANVTHEGGTAIGFEAESIANYATAIAYNSTASGESSIAAGVNSTVSGIRAAAVGYNNTVSGNDTFVLGSNVTVNTVGSVILGSDSAQAKATYENTATVGKLTYSGFAGNDNVAEGDYVSVGNATNARQIKFVAPGNISSTSTDAINGSQLYATNKMLDNVTNSVVNNFGGNSQVDANGNITFTNIGETGKDTIHDAIKAAKTQVKQGSNVNVSKATVDGTDVYTVNAYNTTVSAVTTNGKNYLNVADNFNTGTNTTNYAVSLTDDAIRDFTKDNDTVTGVVDDGKDYKLKKFHLQKMKIALTK
;
A
#
# COMPACT_ATOMS: atom_id res chain seq x y z
N MET A 1 10.74 -92.84 -1.37
CA MET A 1 10.35 -93.27 -2.72
C MET A 1 10.66 -92.14 -3.68
N SER A 2 11.34 -92.41 -4.80
CA SER A 2 11.55 -91.47 -5.90
C SER A 2 10.94 -92.04 -7.18
N ILE A 3 10.49 -91.18 -8.10
CA ILE A 3 9.82 -91.59 -9.35
C ILE A 3 10.50 -90.89 -10.52
N ALA A 4 10.96 -91.65 -11.51
CA ALA A 4 11.50 -91.11 -12.76
C ALA A 4 10.80 -91.78 -13.96
N ILE A 5 10.12 -90.99 -14.80
CA ILE A 5 9.37 -91.46 -15.96
C ILE A 5 9.79 -90.64 -17.18
N GLY A 6 10.34 -91.31 -18.21
CA GLY A 6 10.81 -90.70 -19.45
C GLY A 6 12.28 -90.97 -19.75
N GLY A 7 12.66 -90.91 -21.02
CA GLY A 7 14.04 -91.19 -21.44
C GLY A 7 15.04 -90.21 -20.80
N LEU A 8 16.13 -90.74 -20.23
CA LEU A 8 17.16 -89.95 -19.53
C LEU A 8 16.67 -89.15 -18.30
N SER A 9 15.45 -89.39 -17.83
CA SER A 9 14.96 -88.78 -16.58
C SER A 9 15.70 -89.34 -15.36
N LYS A 10 15.88 -88.53 -14.32
CA LYS A 10 16.56 -88.91 -13.07
C LYS A 10 15.84 -88.33 -11.85
N ALA A 11 15.56 -89.17 -10.86
CA ALA A 11 15.03 -88.76 -9.56
C ALA A 11 15.88 -89.38 -8.43
N THR A 12 16.67 -88.58 -7.73
CA THR A 12 17.77 -89.10 -6.88
C THR A 12 17.53 -89.03 -5.37
N ASP A 13 16.57 -88.24 -4.89
CA ASP A 13 16.31 -88.05 -3.46
C ASP A 13 14.89 -88.49 -3.06
N ILE A 14 14.62 -88.57 -1.76
CA ILE A 14 13.34 -89.01 -1.19
C ILE A 14 12.24 -88.02 -1.57
N GLY A 15 11.16 -88.54 -2.16
CA GLY A 15 10.03 -87.73 -2.62
C GLY A 15 10.27 -87.01 -3.94
N ALA A 16 11.46 -87.16 -4.55
CA ALA A 16 11.76 -86.58 -5.84
C ALA A 16 10.94 -87.23 -6.97
N VAL A 17 10.37 -86.42 -7.85
CA VAL A 17 9.55 -86.85 -8.98
C VAL A 17 10.05 -86.17 -10.26
N ALA A 18 10.53 -86.96 -11.22
CA ALA A 18 10.99 -86.52 -12.54
C ALA A 18 10.10 -87.12 -13.64
N LEU A 19 9.40 -86.28 -14.41
CA LEU A 19 8.40 -86.68 -15.41
C LEU A 19 8.69 -86.02 -16.77
N GLY A 20 9.34 -86.73 -17.69
CA GLY A 20 9.62 -86.27 -19.06
C GLY A 20 11.08 -86.46 -19.46
N THR A 21 11.36 -86.32 -20.76
CA THR A 21 12.69 -86.59 -21.32
C THR A 21 13.76 -85.67 -20.73
N SER A 22 14.83 -86.24 -20.17
CA SER A 22 15.93 -85.52 -19.53
C SER A 22 15.48 -84.59 -18.38
N SER A 23 14.37 -84.89 -17.73
CA SER A 23 13.97 -84.22 -16.47
C SER A 23 14.86 -84.69 -15.30
N TYR A 24 15.21 -83.79 -14.38
CA TYR A 24 16.08 -84.09 -13.26
C TYR A 24 15.54 -83.50 -11.95
N ALA A 25 15.12 -84.38 -11.03
CA ALA A 25 14.70 -84.02 -9.68
C ALA A 25 15.70 -84.60 -8.67
N SER A 26 16.38 -83.76 -7.88
CA SER A 26 17.45 -84.22 -6.98
C SER A 26 17.40 -83.71 -5.55
N GLY A 27 16.45 -82.86 -5.19
CA GLY A 27 16.22 -82.46 -3.80
C GLY A 27 15.10 -83.24 -3.12
N PHE A 28 15.04 -83.17 -1.80
CA PHE A 28 13.96 -83.76 -1.01
C PHE A 28 12.60 -83.19 -1.43
N ASN A 29 11.61 -84.04 -1.72
CA ASN A 29 10.28 -83.64 -2.21
C ASN A 29 10.31 -82.69 -3.44
N SER A 30 11.30 -82.83 -4.32
CA SER A 30 11.41 -82.02 -5.53
C SER A 30 10.57 -82.55 -6.70
N PHE A 31 10.16 -81.67 -7.62
CA PHE A 31 9.34 -82.02 -8.79
C PHE A 31 9.91 -81.42 -10.08
N ALA A 32 10.31 -82.24 -11.03
CA ALA A 32 10.74 -81.82 -12.36
C ALA A 32 9.83 -82.45 -13.43
N ALA A 33 9.21 -81.65 -14.29
CA ALA A 33 8.33 -82.15 -15.35
C ALA A 33 8.61 -81.54 -16.73
N MET A 34 8.30 -82.28 -17.79
CA MET A 34 8.60 -82.00 -19.19
C MET A 34 10.11 -82.08 -19.55
N ARG A 35 10.46 -81.64 -20.76
CA ARG A 35 11.79 -81.81 -21.32
C ARG A 35 12.81 -80.87 -20.68
N GLN A 36 13.92 -81.42 -20.18
CA GLN A 36 15.07 -80.67 -19.60
C GLN A 36 14.71 -79.77 -18.40
N SER A 37 13.67 -80.11 -17.63
CA SER A 37 13.45 -79.48 -16.33
C SER A 37 14.49 -79.96 -15.32
N ALA A 38 14.92 -79.07 -14.43
CA ALA A 38 15.82 -79.40 -13.32
C ALA A 38 15.32 -78.79 -12.02
N ALA A 39 14.91 -79.64 -11.07
CA ALA A 39 14.57 -79.26 -9.70
C ALA A 39 15.61 -79.85 -8.74
N ARG A 40 16.63 -79.05 -8.39
CA ARG A 40 17.85 -79.58 -7.76
C ARG A 40 17.93 -79.45 -6.24
N ALA A 41 17.07 -78.62 -5.65
CA ALA A 41 17.05 -78.32 -4.22
C ALA A 41 15.77 -78.83 -3.56
N ASP A 42 15.75 -78.84 -2.22
CA ASP A 42 14.62 -79.34 -1.43
C ASP A 42 13.36 -78.53 -1.70
N TYR A 43 12.23 -79.23 -1.87
CA TYR A 43 10.92 -78.65 -2.18
C TYR A 43 10.87 -77.83 -3.48
N ALA A 44 11.91 -77.91 -4.32
CA ALA A 44 11.96 -77.16 -5.57
C ALA A 44 11.05 -77.80 -6.63
N ALA A 45 10.46 -76.98 -7.50
CA ALA A 45 9.65 -77.44 -8.61
C ALA A 45 9.99 -76.74 -9.93
N ALA A 46 10.19 -77.51 -11.00
CA ALA A 46 10.56 -77.05 -12.34
C ALA A 46 9.67 -77.70 -13.41
N ILE A 47 8.96 -76.91 -14.22
CA ILE A 47 8.04 -77.40 -15.25
C ILE A 47 8.34 -76.74 -16.60
N GLY A 48 8.57 -77.54 -17.64
CA GLY A 48 9.12 -77.06 -18.90
C GLY A 48 10.65 -77.01 -18.86
N SER A 49 11.30 -76.55 -19.92
CA SER A 49 12.77 -76.43 -19.96
C SER A 49 13.24 -75.31 -19.02
N SER A 50 13.28 -75.60 -17.72
CA SER A 50 13.38 -74.65 -16.61
C SER A 50 14.31 -75.19 -15.52
N TRP A 51 14.79 -74.31 -14.65
CA TRP A 51 15.72 -74.66 -13.58
C TRP A 51 15.34 -74.01 -12.26
N ALA A 52 14.98 -74.83 -11.27
CA ALA A 52 14.78 -74.45 -9.88
C ALA A 52 15.93 -75.01 -9.02
N ASN A 53 16.80 -74.13 -8.50
CA ASN A 53 18.09 -74.50 -7.90
C ASN A 53 18.26 -74.09 -6.43
N ALA A 54 17.19 -73.67 -5.77
CA ALA A 54 17.21 -73.29 -4.36
C ALA A 54 16.02 -73.85 -3.59
N THR A 55 16.12 -73.91 -2.27
CA THR A 55 15.08 -74.51 -1.42
C THR A 55 13.74 -73.80 -1.64
N ALA A 56 12.70 -74.59 -1.86
CA ALA A 56 11.34 -74.13 -2.17
C ALA A 56 11.23 -73.16 -3.37
N SER A 57 12.19 -73.22 -4.31
CA SER A 57 12.14 -72.43 -5.55
C SER A 57 11.22 -73.04 -6.59
N PHE A 58 10.59 -72.19 -7.41
CA PHE A 58 9.59 -72.59 -8.39
C PHE A 58 9.88 -71.97 -9.77
N ALA A 59 10.05 -72.81 -10.80
CA ALA A 59 10.32 -72.36 -12.16
C ALA A 59 9.36 -73.00 -13.18
N ILE A 60 8.71 -72.18 -14.01
CA ILE A 60 7.81 -72.66 -15.08
C ILE A 60 8.08 -71.92 -16.40
N GLY A 61 8.22 -72.70 -17.47
CA GLY A 61 8.29 -72.24 -18.86
C GLY A 61 9.67 -72.40 -19.48
N ALA A 62 9.85 -71.96 -20.73
CA ALA A 62 11.10 -72.14 -21.44
C ALA A 62 12.19 -71.18 -20.91
N SER A 63 13.30 -71.74 -20.49
CA SER A 63 14.45 -71.08 -19.86
C SER A 63 14.15 -70.37 -18.54
N ALA A 64 12.99 -70.60 -17.91
CA ALA A 64 12.70 -70.00 -16.61
C ALA A 64 13.67 -70.51 -15.53
N THR A 65 14.23 -69.61 -14.73
CA THR A 65 15.33 -69.90 -13.79
C THR A 65 15.04 -69.28 -12.42
N ALA A 66 14.91 -70.11 -11.39
CA ALA A 66 14.74 -69.71 -9.99
C ALA A 66 15.96 -70.15 -9.17
N LEU A 67 16.77 -69.18 -8.71
CA LEU A 67 18.04 -69.42 -8.00
C LEU A 67 18.01 -68.98 -6.52
N GLY A 68 17.01 -68.20 -6.12
CA GLY A 68 16.83 -67.75 -4.75
C GLY A 68 15.96 -68.68 -3.91
N GLU A 69 16.21 -68.72 -2.60
CA GLU A 69 15.36 -69.46 -1.67
C GLU A 69 13.94 -68.90 -1.70
N ARG A 70 12.93 -69.77 -1.83
CA ARG A 70 11.51 -69.40 -1.99
C ARG A 70 11.24 -68.45 -3.16
N SER A 71 12.07 -68.47 -4.20
CA SER A 71 11.89 -67.62 -5.38
C SER A 71 11.02 -68.26 -6.45
N PHE A 72 10.36 -67.42 -7.26
CA PHE A 72 9.42 -67.84 -8.30
C PHE A 72 9.82 -67.22 -9.64
N ALA A 73 9.99 -68.06 -10.67
CA ALA A 73 10.24 -67.64 -12.05
C ALA A 73 9.20 -68.26 -12.98
N ILE A 74 8.29 -67.46 -13.53
CA ILE A 74 7.22 -67.92 -14.42
C ILE A 74 7.27 -67.15 -15.73
N GLY A 75 7.66 -67.80 -16.81
CA GLY A 75 7.72 -67.16 -18.12
C GLY A 75 8.43 -68.00 -19.15
N SER A 76 8.39 -67.53 -20.39
CA SER A 76 9.01 -68.23 -21.50
C SER A 76 9.92 -67.28 -22.25
N GLY A 77 11.20 -67.63 -22.36
CA GLY A 77 12.04 -67.16 -23.45
C GLY A 77 11.54 -67.71 -24.79
N VAL A 78 12.10 -67.21 -25.89
CA VAL A 78 11.87 -67.81 -27.22
C VAL A 78 12.51 -69.20 -27.21
N PRO A 79 11.76 -70.30 -27.45
CA PRO A 79 12.36 -71.62 -27.50
C PRO A 79 13.43 -71.70 -28.60
N GLN A 80 14.68 -71.89 -28.21
CA GLN A 80 15.79 -72.08 -29.15
C GLN A 80 15.98 -73.56 -29.43
N THR A 81 16.36 -73.95 -30.66
CA THR A 81 16.71 -75.34 -31.00
C THR A 81 18.06 -75.44 -31.70
N LEU A 82 18.89 -76.45 -31.36
CA LEU A 82 20.20 -76.66 -32.00
C LEU A 82 20.09 -77.01 -33.50
N ASP A 83 19.03 -77.72 -33.91
CA ASP A 83 18.96 -78.33 -35.24
C ASP A 83 17.83 -77.71 -36.06
N GLN A 84 18.17 -76.84 -37.01
CA GLN A 84 17.16 -76.33 -37.95
C GLN A 84 16.96 -77.19 -39.20
N ASN A 85 17.82 -78.18 -39.53
CA ASN A 85 17.73 -78.87 -40.84
C ASN A 85 18.35 -80.28 -41.00
N THR A 86 18.54 -81.10 -39.96
CA THR A 86 19.31 -82.38 -40.09
C THR A 86 18.54 -83.69 -39.91
N GLY A 87 17.22 -83.67 -39.71
CA GLY A 87 16.45 -84.92 -39.49
C GLY A 87 16.70 -85.58 -38.11
N GLU A 88 17.51 -84.97 -37.25
CA GLU A 88 17.68 -85.34 -35.84
C GLU A 88 16.53 -84.80 -34.97
N ALA A 89 16.33 -85.40 -33.79
CA ALA A 89 15.30 -84.98 -32.85
C ALA A 89 15.52 -83.54 -32.37
N ARG A 90 14.47 -82.69 -32.38
CA ARG A 90 14.54 -81.27 -31.98
C ARG A 90 15.10 -81.11 -30.56
N ARG A 91 16.28 -80.51 -30.42
CA ARG A 91 16.92 -80.22 -29.12
C ARG A 91 16.70 -78.77 -28.70
N SER A 92 15.88 -78.49 -27.70
CA SER A 92 15.81 -77.15 -27.11
C SER A 92 17.10 -76.80 -26.35
N ILE A 93 17.46 -75.52 -26.40
CA ILE A 93 18.60 -74.91 -25.71
C ILE A 93 18.09 -73.89 -24.70
N TYR A 94 18.80 -73.76 -23.59
CA TYR A 94 18.59 -72.70 -22.62
C TYR A 94 19.01 -71.33 -23.21
N ASP A 95 18.09 -70.36 -23.17
CA ASP A 95 18.35 -68.97 -23.56
C ASP A 95 18.60 -68.13 -22.30
N GLY A 96 19.86 -68.06 -21.87
CA GLY A 96 20.24 -67.32 -20.66
C GLY A 96 20.22 -65.81 -20.81
N ASN A 97 20.15 -65.29 -22.04
CA ASN A 97 20.07 -63.86 -22.28
C ASN A 97 18.63 -63.36 -22.12
N ASN A 98 17.64 -64.13 -22.59
CA ASN A 98 16.22 -63.76 -22.59
C ASN A 98 15.36 -64.54 -21.58
N ASN A 99 15.98 -65.26 -20.65
CA ASN A 99 15.30 -66.01 -19.60
C ASN A 99 14.46 -65.13 -18.66
N THR A 100 13.45 -65.74 -18.05
CA THR A 100 12.85 -65.26 -16.80
C THR A 100 13.75 -65.70 -15.65
N LEU A 101 14.21 -64.77 -14.79
CA LEU A 101 15.20 -65.05 -13.74
C LEU A 101 14.74 -64.54 -12.37
N ALA A 102 14.69 -65.40 -11.36
CA ALA A 102 14.45 -65.01 -9.98
C ALA A 102 15.65 -65.39 -9.09
N ALA A 103 16.59 -64.45 -8.93
CA ALA A 103 17.89 -64.73 -8.31
C ALA A 103 17.98 -64.43 -6.81
N GLY A 104 17.15 -63.53 -6.28
CA GLY A 104 17.14 -63.18 -4.86
C GLY A 104 16.22 -64.07 -4.02
N LYS A 105 16.42 -64.07 -2.71
CA LYS A 105 15.54 -64.75 -1.75
C LYS A 105 14.16 -64.10 -1.77
N ASP A 106 13.10 -64.90 -1.66
CA ASP A 106 11.71 -64.41 -1.69
C ASP A 106 11.36 -63.57 -2.95
N SER A 107 12.13 -63.72 -4.03
CA SER A 107 11.97 -62.91 -5.24
C SER A 107 11.00 -63.53 -6.23
N PHE A 108 10.37 -62.69 -7.05
CA PHE A 108 9.27 -63.08 -7.91
C PHE A 108 9.38 -62.45 -9.30
N SER A 109 9.58 -63.28 -10.31
CA SER A 109 9.74 -62.86 -11.71
C SER A 109 8.67 -63.50 -12.59
N ILE A 110 7.83 -62.69 -13.23
CA ILE A 110 6.81 -63.15 -14.19
C ILE A 110 6.94 -62.44 -15.53
N GLY A 111 7.00 -63.22 -16.61
CA GLY A 111 7.00 -62.72 -17.99
C GLY A 111 8.32 -62.94 -18.72
N THR A 112 8.28 -62.81 -20.04
CA THR A 112 9.46 -63.00 -20.92
C THR A 112 10.51 -61.94 -20.60
N LYS A 113 11.76 -62.37 -20.32
CA LYS A 113 12.86 -61.52 -19.86
C LYS A 113 12.63 -60.80 -18.52
N ALA A 114 11.64 -61.20 -17.72
CA ALA A 114 11.47 -60.61 -16.40
C ALA A 114 12.58 -61.09 -15.45
N LYS A 115 13.27 -60.19 -14.75
CA LYS A 115 14.41 -60.55 -13.91
C LYS A 115 14.40 -59.81 -12.56
N THR A 116 14.70 -60.53 -11.49
CA THR A 116 14.94 -59.99 -10.14
C THR A 116 16.33 -60.42 -9.66
N ASN A 117 17.10 -59.49 -9.07
CA ASN A 117 18.45 -59.78 -8.55
C ASN A 117 18.58 -59.67 -7.02
N GLY A 118 17.62 -59.03 -6.34
CA GLY A 118 17.64 -58.78 -4.91
C GLY A 118 16.54 -59.50 -4.15
N ASP A 119 16.65 -59.44 -2.83
CA ASP A 119 15.74 -60.13 -1.92
C ASP A 119 14.39 -59.41 -1.85
N SER A 120 13.30 -60.18 -1.71
CA SER A 120 11.92 -59.68 -1.70
C SER A 120 11.57 -58.80 -2.92
N ALA A 121 12.29 -58.98 -4.04
CA ALA A 121 12.14 -58.18 -5.24
C ALA A 121 11.09 -58.78 -6.19
N PHE A 122 10.36 -57.91 -6.89
CA PHE A 122 9.31 -58.29 -7.84
C PHE A 122 9.58 -57.70 -9.22
N ALA A 123 9.49 -58.52 -10.26
CA ALA A 123 9.53 -58.10 -11.65
C ALA A 123 8.43 -58.79 -12.45
N ILE A 124 7.45 -58.03 -12.94
CA ILE A 124 6.27 -58.55 -13.62
C ILE A 124 6.08 -57.83 -14.96
N GLY A 125 6.07 -58.57 -16.06
CA GLY A 125 5.89 -58.05 -17.41
C GLY A 125 7.08 -58.32 -18.32
N THR A 126 6.96 -57.94 -19.58
CA THR A 126 7.99 -58.22 -20.60
C THR A 126 9.21 -57.33 -20.36
N ASN A 127 10.38 -57.95 -20.15
CA ASN A 127 11.63 -57.23 -19.90
C ASN A 127 11.56 -56.29 -18.68
N ALA A 128 10.74 -56.64 -17.68
CA ALA A 128 10.71 -55.95 -16.39
C ALA A 128 11.91 -56.39 -15.54
N HIS A 129 12.68 -55.44 -15.04
CA HIS A 129 13.88 -55.70 -14.24
C HIS A 129 13.76 -55.04 -12.87
N SER A 130 13.90 -55.86 -11.83
CA SER A 130 14.20 -55.39 -10.47
C SER A 130 15.67 -55.68 -10.19
N GLY A 131 16.47 -54.62 -10.20
CA GLY A 131 17.92 -54.61 -10.08
C GLY A 131 18.69 -54.64 -11.40
N SER A 132 20.02 -54.65 -11.27
CA SER A 132 20.95 -54.63 -12.40
C SER A 132 21.44 -56.02 -12.78
N PHE A 133 21.81 -56.17 -14.06
CA PHE A 133 22.25 -57.43 -14.63
C PHE A 133 23.42 -57.19 -15.59
N LYS A 134 24.34 -58.15 -15.65
CA LYS A 134 25.52 -58.17 -16.52
C LYS A 134 25.36 -59.27 -17.57
N VAL A 135 25.90 -59.05 -18.76
CA VAL A 135 25.97 -60.08 -19.82
C VAL A 135 27.37 -60.68 -19.80
N GLU A 136 27.46 -62.00 -19.69
CA GLU A 136 28.70 -62.76 -19.62
C GLU A 136 28.67 -63.90 -20.64
N ALA A 137 29.83 -64.27 -21.20
CA ALA A 137 29.93 -65.41 -22.09
C ALA A 137 29.72 -66.72 -21.30
N SER A 138 28.89 -67.62 -21.80
CA SER A 138 28.77 -68.97 -21.22
C SER A 138 30.03 -69.79 -21.47
N ASN A 139 30.45 -70.56 -20.45
CA ASN A 139 31.50 -71.58 -20.59
C ASN A 139 31.03 -72.83 -21.38
N ILE A 140 29.76 -72.86 -21.77
CA ILE A 140 29.15 -73.87 -22.64
C ILE A 140 28.90 -73.17 -23.98
N GLY A 141 29.70 -73.49 -25.00
CA GLY A 141 29.75 -72.76 -26.27
C GLY A 141 28.40 -72.71 -27.02
N GLU A 142 27.54 -73.71 -26.81
CA GLU A 142 26.22 -73.81 -27.42
C GLU A 142 25.16 -72.89 -26.77
N LEU A 143 25.43 -72.32 -25.59
CA LEU A 143 24.49 -71.44 -24.88
C LEU A 143 24.63 -69.96 -25.25
N GLY A 144 25.75 -69.55 -25.85
CA GLY A 144 26.05 -68.15 -26.14
C GLY A 144 26.17 -67.30 -24.87
N ASP A 145 25.81 -66.02 -24.98
CA ASP A 145 25.84 -65.10 -23.84
C ASP A 145 24.70 -65.35 -22.84
N ILE A 146 25.00 -65.20 -21.56
CA ILE A 146 24.04 -65.32 -20.46
C ILE A 146 23.93 -64.00 -19.72
N THR A 147 22.72 -63.67 -19.25
CA THR A 147 22.53 -62.55 -18.33
C THR A 147 22.55 -63.05 -16.89
N VAL A 148 23.46 -62.51 -16.08
CA VAL A 148 23.59 -62.82 -14.66
C VAL A 148 23.21 -61.63 -13.79
N ALA A 149 22.73 -61.92 -12.58
CA ALA A 149 22.46 -60.91 -11.55
C ALA A 149 23.74 -60.14 -11.22
N ASP A 150 23.69 -58.81 -11.26
CA ASP A 150 24.79 -57.97 -10.81
C ASP A 150 24.79 -57.89 -9.27
N LYS A 151 25.74 -58.59 -8.64
CA LYS A 151 25.87 -58.66 -7.17
C LYS A 151 26.32 -57.34 -6.53
N ASP A 152 26.86 -56.41 -7.32
CA ASP A 152 27.30 -55.10 -6.82
C ASP A 152 26.16 -54.07 -6.82
N LYS A 153 25.06 -54.38 -7.51
CA LYS A 153 23.93 -53.47 -7.77
C LYS A 153 22.60 -54.19 -7.55
N VAL A 154 22.42 -54.65 -6.32
CA VAL A 154 21.23 -55.38 -5.86
C VAL A 154 20.09 -54.41 -5.59
N ALA A 155 18.87 -54.81 -5.93
CA ALA A 155 17.66 -54.06 -5.63
C ALA A 155 16.74 -54.89 -4.70
N ASN A 156 16.91 -54.72 -3.39
CA ASN A 156 16.07 -55.38 -2.39
C ASN A 156 14.73 -54.65 -2.27
N ASN A 157 13.65 -55.40 -2.00
CA ASN A 157 12.27 -54.89 -1.89
C ASN A 157 11.77 -54.10 -3.11
N ALA A 158 12.47 -54.19 -4.25
CA ALA A 158 12.19 -53.38 -5.42
C ALA A 158 11.09 -54.00 -6.30
N PHE A 159 10.20 -53.17 -6.81
CA PHE A 159 9.00 -53.59 -7.53
C PHE A 159 8.96 -52.98 -8.94
N ALA A 160 9.14 -53.81 -9.96
CA ALA A 160 9.02 -53.44 -11.36
C ALA A 160 7.80 -54.11 -12.01
N LEU A 161 6.87 -53.33 -12.56
CA LEU A 161 5.67 -53.83 -13.23
C LEU A 161 5.41 -53.12 -14.57
N GLY A 162 5.49 -53.86 -15.67
CA GLY A 162 5.22 -53.36 -17.02
C GLY A 162 6.22 -53.84 -18.08
N THR A 163 6.25 -53.16 -19.23
CA THR A 163 7.14 -53.49 -20.34
C THR A 163 8.40 -52.62 -20.29
N ASN A 164 9.59 -53.23 -20.32
CA ASN A 164 10.88 -52.52 -20.21
C ASN A 164 10.99 -51.66 -18.93
N THR A 165 10.27 -52.04 -17.87
CA THR A 165 10.24 -51.32 -16.59
C THR A 165 11.48 -51.67 -15.75
N ARG A 166 12.07 -50.70 -15.06
CA ARG A 166 13.34 -50.86 -14.35
C ARG A 166 13.27 -50.26 -12.94
N ALA A 167 13.30 -51.10 -11.91
CA ALA A 167 13.43 -50.71 -10.51
C ALA A 167 14.84 -51.12 -10.05
N LEU A 168 15.82 -50.22 -10.12
CA LEU A 168 17.26 -50.58 -10.15
C LEU A 168 17.99 -50.50 -8.81
N SER A 169 17.33 -50.00 -7.76
CA SER A 169 17.90 -49.74 -6.44
C SER A 169 16.96 -50.21 -5.33
N ASN A 170 17.38 -50.15 -4.07
CA ASN A 170 16.59 -50.68 -2.95
C ASN A 170 15.27 -49.91 -2.77
N ASP A 171 14.21 -50.62 -2.36
CA ASP A 171 12.89 -50.06 -2.05
C ASP A 171 12.26 -49.25 -3.20
N THR A 172 12.72 -49.45 -4.44
CA THR A 172 12.22 -48.72 -5.61
C THR A 172 10.91 -49.27 -6.13
N VAL A 173 10.10 -48.39 -6.71
CA VAL A 173 8.86 -48.77 -7.42
C VAL A 173 8.89 -48.19 -8.82
N ALA A 174 8.80 -49.05 -9.83
CA ALA A 174 8.67 -48.65 -11.22
C ALA A 174 7.43 -49.31 -11.85
N PHE A 175 6.57 -48.52 -12.49
CA PHE A 175 5.30 -48.99 -13.05
C PHE A 175 5.03 -48.43 -14.44
N SER A 176 4.52 -49.27 -15.35
CA SER A 176 4.21 -49.00 -16.75
C SER A 176 5.43 -49.03 -17.70
N THR A 177 5.23 -48.70 -18.97
CA THR A 177 6.20 -48.90 -20.05
C THR A 177 7.39 -47.95 -19.94
N ASN A 178 8.61 -48.48 -19.99
CA ASN A 178 9.87 -47.73 -19.91
C ASN A 178 10.03 -46.87 -18.62
N ALA A 179 9.25 -47.14 -17.57
CA ALA A 179 9.43 -46.48 -16.29
C ALA A 179 10.75 -46.94 -15.64
N THR A 180 11.57 -45.99 -15.17
CA THR A 180 12.89 -46.27 -14.60
C THR A 180 13.06 -45.56 -13.26
N ALA A 181 13.25 -46.33 -12.19
CA ALA A 181 13.58 -45.86 -10.84
C ALA A 181 15.01 -46.30 -10.48
N GLN A 182 15.91 -45.34 -10.20
CA GLN A 182 17.34 -45.59 -10.00
C GLN A 182 17.87 -45.12 -8.64
N GLY A 183 17.15 -44.27 -7.92
CA GLY A 183 17.55 -43.84 -6.57
C GLY A 183 16.93 -44.73 -5.51
N ASP A 184 17.57 -44.92 -4.35
CA ASP A 184 16.98 -45.71 -3.27
C ASP A 184 15.63 -45.12 -2.84
N GLY A 185 14.61 -45.97 -2.66
CA GLY A 185 13.25 -45.56 -2.31
C GLY A 185 12.53 -44.71 -3.37
N SER A 186 13.05 -44.60 -4.59
CA SER A 186 12.46 -43.75 -5.63
C SER A 186 11.25 -44.41 -6.32
N ILE A 187 10.31 -43.58 -6.76
CA ILE A 187 9.04 -44.01 -7.37
C ILE A 187 8.95 -43.43 -8.78
N ALA A 188 8.88 -44.29 -9.80
CA ALA A 188 8.66 -43.93 -11.19
C ALA A 188 7.34 -44.56 -11.69
N PHE A 189 6.29 -43.76 -11.81
CA PHE A 189 4.95 -44.23 -12.17
C PHE A 189 4.45 -43.57 -13.45
N GLY A 190 4.38 -44.35 -14.54
CA GLY A 190 3.86 -43.89 -15.83
C GLY A 190 4.85 -44.12 -16.97
N VAL A 191 4.38 -43.91 -18.21
CA VAL A 191 5.16 -44.19 -19.42
C VAL A 191 6.37 -43.25 -19.52
N ASN A 192 7.56 -43.80 -19.78
CA ASN A 192 8.82 -43.06 -19.92
C ASN A 192 9.20 -42.21 -18.69
N THR A 193 8.72 -42.57 -17.50
CA THR A 193 9.12 -41.89 -16.25
C THR A 193 10.55 -42.22 -15.85
N ASN A 194 11.24 -41.25 -15.25
CA ASN A 194 12.62 -41.44 -14.80
C ASN A 194 12.87 -40.77 -13.45
N THR A 195 13.26 -41.54 -12.44
CA THR A 195 13.79 -41.04 -11.17
C THR A 195 15.23 -41.49 -10.98
N THR A 196 16.10 -40.56 -10.60
CA THR A 196 17.53 -40.85 -10.35
C THR A 196 18.00 -40.48 -8.96
N GLY A 197 17.31 -39.56 -8.27
CA GLY A 197 17.61 -39.21 -6.90
C GLY A 197 16.98 -40.15 -5.87
N THR A 198 17.62 -40.22 -4.71
CA THR A 198 17.12 -40.96 -3.53
C THR A 198 15.80 -40.36 -3.04
N GLY A 199 14.79 -41.19 -2.80
CA GLY A 199 13.45 -40.78 -2.39
C GLY A 199 12.71 -39.89 -3.39
N ALA A 200 13.19 -39.83 -4.64
CA ALA A 200 12.56 -39.01 -5.68
C ALA A 200 11.27 -39.65 -6.20
N ILE A 201 10.30 -38.82 -6.58
CA ILE A 201 8.99 -39.26 -7.07
C ILE A 201 8.75 -38.65 -8.45
N ALA A 202 8.54 -39.47 -9.46
CA ALA A 202 8.07 -39.08 -10.78
C ALA A 202 6.75 -39.80 -11.09
N PHE A 203 5.68 -39.03 -11.33
CA PHE A 203 4.36 -39.56 -11.64
C PHE A 203 3.78 -38.87 -12.89
N GLY A 204 3.44 -39.65 -13.93
CA GLY A 204 2.87 -39.16 -15.18
C GLY A 204 3.80 -39.30 -16.39
N ASN A 205 3.24 -39.27 -17.61
CA ASN A 205 3.99 -39.53 -18.84
C ASN A 205 5.23 -38.62 -18.97
N ALA A 206 6.41 -39.21 -19.18
CA ALA A 206 7.68 -38.51 -19.34
C ALA A 206 8.08 -37.60 -18.17
N SER A 207 7.49 -37.76 -16.97
CA SER A 207 7.90 -37.03 -15.78
C SER A 207 9.30 -37.46 -15.29
N LYS A 208 10.07 -36.49 -14.80
CA LYS A 208 11.50 -36.67 -14.49
C LYS A 208 11.90 -36.00 -13.19
N ALA A 209 12.32 -36.78 -12.21
CA ALA A 209 12.88 -36.29 -10.95
C ALA A 209 14.37 -36.69 -10.85
N TRP A 210 15.26 -35.72 -11.11
CA TRP A 210 16.69 -35.98 -11.32
C TRP A 210 17.55 -35.99 -10.05
N LYS A 211 17.00 -35.57 -8.92
CA LYS A 211 17.77 -35.28 -7.70
C LYS A 211 17.02 -35.72 -6.45
N ASP A 212 17.73 -35.77 -5.34
CA ASP A 212 17.25 -36.35 -4.09
C ASP A 212 16.03 -35.59 -3.57
N ASN A 213 15.04 -36.36 -3.10
CA ASN A 213 13.76 -35.87 -2.59
C ASN A 213 13.00 -34.94 -3.56
N ALA A 214 13.31 -34.99 -4.87
CA ALA A 214 12.59 -34.22 -5.87
C ALA A 214 11.24 -34.89 -6.19
N ILE A 215 10.20 -34.07 -6.31
CA ILE A 215 8.85 -34.52 -6.69
C ILE A 215 8.51 -33.92 -8.06
N SER A 216 8.10 -34.75 -9.00
CA SER A 216 7.65 -34.37 -10.34
C SER A 216 6.35 -35.09 -10.69
N ILE A 217 5.24 -34.36 -10.79
CA ILE A 217 3.91 -34.95 -11.05
C ILE A 217 3.26 -34.23 -12.23
N GLY A 218 2.95 -34.95 -13.30
CA GLY A 218 2.33 -34.40 -14.51
C GLY A 218 3.05 -34.81 -15.80
N TRP A 219 2.42 -34.57 -16.95
CA TRP A 219 3.06 -34.90 -18.23
C TRP A 219 4.27 -34.00 -18.46
N ASN A 220 5.46 -34.59 -18.61
CA ASN A 220 6.70 -33.87 -18.90
C ASN A 220 7.10 -32.88 -17.79
N ALA A 221 6.57 -33.06 -16.57
CA ALA A 221 7.00 -32.34 -15.38
C ALA A 221 8.45 -32.70 -15.05
N THR A 222 9.32 -31.71 -14.84
CA THR A 222 10.76 -31.94 -14.66
C THR A 222 11.34 -31.20 -13.45
N SER A 223 11.91 -31.95 -12.51
CA SER A 223 12.64 -31.44 -11.36
C SER A 223 14.15 -31.71 -11.51
N HIS A 224 14.97 -30.66 -11.67
CA HIS A 224 16.43 -30.77 -11.86
C HIS A 224 17.27 -30.56 -10.58
N ALA A 225 16.64 -30.21 -9.46
CA ALA A 225 17.31 -29.86 -8.21
C ALA A 225 16.77 -30.66 -7.03
N GLU A 226 17.51 -30.66 -5.92
CA GLU A 226 17.17 -31.39 -4.69
C GLU A 226 16.02 -30.71 -3.93
N LYS A 227 15.17 -31.52 -3.29
CA LYS A 227 14.09 -31.07 -2.39
C LYS A 227 13.12 -30.06 -3.03
N VAL A 228 12.75 -30.31 -4.28
CA VAL A 228 11.84 -29.44 -5.06
C VAL A 228 10.51 -30.12 -5.36
N ILE A 229 9.50 -29.30 -5.65
CA ILE A 229 8.15 -29.75 -6.03
C ILE A 229 7.80 -29.19 -7.41
N THR A 230 7.54 -30.07 -8.37
CA THR A 230 7.12 -29.72 -9.73
C THR A 230 5.83 -30.46 -10.06
N ILE A 231 4.71 -29.75 -10.15
CA ILE A 231 3.38 -30.33 -10.36
C ILE A 231 2.69 -29.61 -11.53
N GLY A 232 2.33 -30.34 -12.58
CA GLY A 232 1.63 -29.82 -13.75
C GLY A 232 2.32 -30.20 -15.06
N THR A 233 1.55 -30.21 -16.14
CA THR A 233 2.08 -30.51 -17.48
C THR A 233 3.17 -29.51 -17.86
N ASN A 234 4.29 -29.96 -18.43
CA ASN A 234 5.43 -29.13 -18.84
C ASN A 234 6.01 -28.19 -17.75
N SER A 235 5.67 -28.39 -16.48
CA SER A 235 6.20 -27.58 -15.38
C SER A 235 7.65 -27.92 -15.12
N THR A 236 8.45 -26.95 -14.65
CA THR A 236 9.89 -27.14 -14.46
C THR A 236 10.42 -26.39 -13.24
N VAL A 237 11.19 -27.08 -12.41
CA VAL A 237 12.04 -26.48 -11.38
C VAL A 237 13.52 -26.77 -11.65
N THR A 238 14.37 -25.74 -11.68
CA THR A 238 15.80 -25.90 -12.02
C THR A 238 16.79 -25.68 -10.88
N LYS A 239 16.37 -25.17 -9.73
CA LYS A 239 17.24 -24.78 -8.60
C LYS A 239 16.67 -25.23 -7.26
N GLU A 240 17.55 -25.34 -6.26
CA GLU A 240 17.22 -25.88 -4.93
C GLU A 240 16.13 -25.07 -4.23
N GLY A 241 15.27 -25.77 -3.49
CA GLY A 241 14.16 -25.18 -2.74
C GLY A 241 13.06 -24.57 -3.61
N GLY A 242 13.10 -24.81 -4.92
CA GLY A 242 12.12 -24.30 -5.86
C GLY A 242 10.80 -25.07 -5.85
N MET A 243 9.73 -24.39 -6.25
CA MET A 243 8.40 -24.95 -6.39
C MET A 243 7.75 -24.43 -7.67
N ALA A 244 7.24 -25.32 -8.51
CA ALA A 244 6.43 -24.99 -9.68
C ALA A 244 5.12 -25.80 -9.64
N ILE A 245 3.97 -25.14 -9.57
CA ILE A 245 2.65 -25.78 -9.57
C ILE A 245 1.73 -25.12 -10.61
N GLY A 246 1.42 -25.83 -11.69
CA GLY A 246 0.58 -25.37 -12.79
C GLY A 246 1.10 -25.83 -14.15
N ASP A 247 0.23 -25.91 -15.15
CA ASP A 247 0.68 -26.21 -16.52
C ASP A 247 1.63 -25.12 -17.01
N THR A 248 2.81 -25.53 -17.49
CA THR A 248 3.96 -24.70 -17.90
C THR A 248 4.54 -23.76 -16.82
N ALA A 249 4.19 -23.94 -15.55
CA ALA A 249 4.77 -23.16 -14.45
C ALA A 249 6.29 -23.39 -14.35
N LYS A 250 7.05 -22.31 -14.14
CA LYS A 250 8.52 -22.35 -14.16
C LYS A 250 9.13 -21.63 -12.97
N SER A 251 9.96 -22.34 -12.21
CA SER A 251 10.75 -21.80 -11.10
C SER A 251 12.24 -22.09 -11.37
N THR A 252 13.00 -21.06 -11.76
CA THR A 252 14.43 -21.22 -12.13
C THR A 252 15.42 -20.51 -11.22
N GLY A 253 14.96 -19.78 -10.21
CA GLY A 253 15.82 -19.22 -9.16
C GLY A 253 15.89 -20.10 -7.92
N ASN A 254 16.88 -19.88 -7.06
CA ASN A 254 16.96 -20.58 -5.77
C ASN A 254 15.80 -20.13 -4.87
N ASN A 255 15.20 -21.07 -4.13
CA ASN A 255 14.11 -20.79 -3.19
C ASN A 255 12.93 -20.05 -3.86
N SER A 256 12.71 -20.27 -5.15
CA SER A 256 11.68 -19.57 -5.92
C SER A 256 10.37 -20.36 -5.98
N ILE A 257 9.24 -19.66 -6.00
CA ILE A 257 7.91 -20.26 -6.00
C ILE A 257 7.12 -19.73 -7.20
N ALA A 258 6.69 -20.61 -8.09
CA ALA A 258 5.82 -20.31 -9.23
C ALA A 258 4.53 -21.16 -9.14
N VAL A 259 3.38 -20.52 -8.91
CA VAL A 259 2.10 -21.21 -8.77
C VAL A 259 1.07 -20.57 -9.71
N GLY A 260 0.58 -21.33 -10.69
CA GLY A 260 -0.41 -20.89 -11.68
C GLY A 260 -0.04 -21.27 -13.12
N TYR A 261 -1.03 -21.31 -14.00
CA TYR A 261 -0.83 -21.56 -15.44
C TYR A 261 0.17 -20.54 -16.00
N THR A 262 1.24 -20.99 -16.65
CA THR A 262 2.30 -20.14 -17.24
C THR A 262 2.94 -19.15 -16.26
N SER A 263 2.89 -19.40 -14.95
CA SER A 263 3.61 -18.58 -13.96
C SER A 263 5.12 -18.76 -14.09
N ASN A 264 5.89 -17.69 -13.92
CA ASN A 264 7.33 -17.70 -14.15
C ASN A 264 8.09 -16.95 -13.05
N VAL A 265 9.08 -17.60 -12.46
CA VAL A 265 10.08 -16.97 -11.59
C VAL A 265 11.47 -17.30 -12.09
N SER A 266 12.24 -16.27 -12.49
CA SER A 266 13.58 -16.47 -13.04
C SER A 266 14.73 -16.14 -12.08
N ASN A 267 14.44 -15.71 -10.85
CA ASN A 267 15.45 -15.23 -9.90
C ASN A 267 15.22 -15.77 -8.47
N SER A 268 16.21 -15.58 -7.60
CA SER A 268 16.23 -16.18 -6.26
C SER A 268 15.27 -15.47 -5.29
N ASN A 269 14.80 -16.21 -4.28
CA ASN A 269 13.97 -15.69 -3.19
C ASN A 269 12.67 -15.01 -3.66
N ALA A 270 12.18 -15.37 -4.85
CA ALA A 270 11.08 -14.70 -5.53
C ALA A 270 9.83 -15.57 -5.62
N THR A 271 8.65 -14.93 -5.64
CA THR A 271 7.35 -15.61 -5.60
C THR A 271 6.40 -15.07 -6.67
N ALA A 272 5.94 -15.94 -7.57
CA ALA A 272 4.86 -15.68 -8.52
C ALA A 272 3.65 -16.57 -8.19
N ILE A 273 2.50 -15.99 -7.86
CA ILE A 273 1.25 -16.71 -7.59
C ILE A 273 0.12 -16.11 -8.43
N GLY A 274 -0.31 -16.83 -9.46
CA GLY A 274 -1.36 -16.42 -10.38
C GLY A 274 -1.07 -16.87 -11.81
N THR A 275 -2.12 -16.97 -12.62
CA THR A 275 -1.96 -17.25 -14.04
C THR A 275 -1.16 -16.13 -14.71
N ARG A 276 -0.08 -16.47 -15.41
CA ARG A 276 0.85 -15.52 -16.05
C ARG A 276 1.49 -14.52 -15.07
N ALA A 277 1.52 -14.82 -13.77
CA ALA A 277 2.33 -14.03 -12.83
C ALA A 277 3.82 -14.21 -13.14
N ASN A 278 4.57 -13.12 -13.16
CA ASN A 278 5.96 -13.10 -13.61
C ASN A 278 6.86 -12.34 -12.63
N VAL A 279 7.94 -12.98 -12.18
CA VAL A 279 9.00 -12.33 -11.40
C VAL A 279 10.36 -12.55 -12.05
N THR A 280 11.05 -11.45 -12.40
CA THR A 280 12.32 -11.52 -13.13
C THR A 280 13.56 -11.22 -12.29
N HIS A 281 13.38 -10.68 -11.08
CA HIS A 281 14.45 -10.16 -10.21
C HIS A 281 14.38 -10.71 -8.80
N GLU A 282 15.48 -10.54 -8.05
CA GLU A 282 15.65 -11.12 -6.71
C GLU A 282 14.63 -10.57 -5.72
N GLY A 283 14.08 -11.44 -4.86
CA GLY A 283 13.18 -11.03 -3.79
C GLY A 283 11.83 -10.48 -4.27
N GLY A 284 11.56 -10.51 -5.58
CA GLY A 284 10.33 -9.96 -6.15
C GLY A 284 9.11 -10.82 -5.81
N THR A 285 7.95 -10.16 -5.71
CA THR A 285 6.66 -10.81 -5.43
C THR A 285 5.63 -10.37 -6.46
N ALA A 286 5.01 -11.32 -7.16
CA ALA A 286 3.90 -11.09 -8.08
C ALA A 286 2.70 -11.97 -7.70
N ILE A 287 1.59 -11.37 -7.28
CA ILE A 287 0.38 -12.10 -6.86
C ILE A 287 -0.84 -11.60 -7.64
N GLY A 288 -1.33 -12.37 -8.61
CA GLY A 288 -2.48 -12.01 -9.45
C GLY A 288 -2.36 -12.49 -10.89
N PHE A 289 -3.46 -12.41 -11.65
CA PHE A 289 -3.44 -12.65 -13.10
C PHE A 289 -2.64 -11.54 -13.79
N GLU A 290 -1.60 -11.89 -14.55
CA GLU A 290 -0.67 -10.92 -15.18
C GLU A 290 0.01 -9.95 -14.20
N ALA A 291 0.19 -10.33 -12.92
CA ALA A 291 1.02 -9.52 -12.02
C ALA A 291 2.50 -9.65 -12.40
N GLU A 292 3.23 -8.53 -12.46
CA GLU A 292 4.63 -8.48 -12.88
C GLU A 292 5.52 -7.73 -11.87
N SER A 293 6.51 -8.44 -11.32
CA SER A 293 7.57 -7.85 -10.51
C SER A 293 8.90 -7.91 -11.27
N ILE A 294 9.37 -6.76 -11.74
CA ILE A 294 10.46 -6.64 -12.74
C ILE A 294 11.68 -5.88 -12.17
N ALA A 295 11.78 -5.72 -10.86
CA ALA A 295 12.94 -5.14 -10.19
C ALA A 295 13.19 -5.83 -8.82
N ASN A 296 14.38 -5.61 -8.25
CA ASN A 296 14.76 -6.22 -6.97
C ASN A 296 13.81 -5.76 -5.86
N TYR A 297 13.33 -6.71 -5.05
CA TYR A 297 12.43 -6.49 -3.92
C TYR A 297 11.11 -5.78 -4.29
N ALA A 298 10.75 -5.75 -5.57
CA ALA A 298 9.51 -5.16 -6.03
C ALA A 298 8.31 -6.08 -5.70
N THR A 299 7.14 -5.49 -5.50
CA THR A 299 5.91 -6.22 -5.15
C THR A 299 4.76 -5.76 -6.02
N ALA A 300 4.22 -6.65 -6.85
CA ALA A 300 3.03 -6.46 -7.67
C ALA A 300 1.89 -7.35 -7.15
N ILE A 301 0.74 -6.76 -6.84
CA ILE A 301 -0.43 -7.46 -6.31
C ILE A 301 -1.69 -7.02 -7.08
N ALA A 302 -2.52 -8.00 -7.44
CA ALA A 302 -3.75 -7.91 -8.22
C ALA A 302 -3.57 -7.96 -9.75
N TYR A 303 -4.70 -7.94 -10.46
CA TYR A 303 -4.77 -8.08 -11.92
C TYR A 303 -3.96 -7.01 -12.65
N ASN A 304 -3.05 -7.45 -13.53
CA ASN A 304 -2.29 -6.57 -14.43
C ASN A 304 -1.59 -5.44 -13.66
N SER A 305 -0.99 -5.78 -12.51
CA SER A 305 -0.16 -4.88 -11.71
C SER A 305 1.30 -5.03 -12.10
N THR A 306 2.04 -3.93 -12.19
CA THR A 306 3.45 -3.93 -12.60
C THR A 306 4.29 -3.12 -11.62
N ALA A 307 5.22 -3.77 -10.93
CA ALA A 307 6.21 -3.13 -10.08
C ALA A 307 7.59 -3.26 -10.75
N SER A 308 8.12 -2.17 -11.30
CA SER A 308 9.37 -2.12 -12.07
C SER A 308 10.44 -1.19 -11.49
N GLY A 309 10.15 -0.55 -10.35
CA GLY A 309 11.14 0.17 -9.55
C GLY A 309 11.72 -0.71 -8.46
N GLU A 310 12.99 -0.51 -8.10
CA GLU A 310 13.60 -1.22 -6.97
C GLU A 310 12.84 -0.92 -5.67
N SER A 311 12.51 -1.97 -4.90
CA SER A 311 11.69 -1.89 -3.69
C SER A 311 10.34 -1.19 -3.90
N SER A 312 9.79 -1.21 -5.11
CA SER A 312 8.50 -0.58 -5.40
C SER A 312 7.31 -1.49 -5.09
N ILE A 313 6.16 -0.89 -4.80
CA ILE A 313 4.92 -1.63 -4.48
C ILE A 313 3.79 -1.17 -5.41
N ALA A 314 3.36 -2.03 -6.32
CA ALA A 314 2.16 -1.85 -7.13
C ALA A 314 1.04 -2.77 -6.59
N ALA A 315 0.27 -2.31 -5.61
CA ALA A 315 -0.80 -3.07 -4.98
C ALA A 315 -2.18 -2.58 -5.47
N GLY A 316 -2.59 -3.05 -6.64
CA GLY A 316 -3.80 -2.54 -7.27
C GLY A 316 -4.00 -3.00 -8.70
N VAL A 317 -5.26 -3.04 -9.14
CA VAL A 317 -5.59 -3.46 -10.50
C VAL A 317 -5.08 -2.42 -11.51
N ASN A 318 -4.46 -2.86 -12.60
CA ASN A 318 -3.93 -1.99 -13.66
C ASN A 318 -2.96 -0.91 -13.14
N SER A 319 -2.26 -1.17 -12.03
CA SER A 319 -1.36 -0.18 -11.43
C SER A 319 0.09 -0.44 -11.81
N THR A 320 0.79 0.58 -12.28
CA THR A 320 2.20 0.54 -12.67
C THR A 320 3.03 1.44 -11.76
N VAL A 321 4.06 0.89 -11.11
CA VAL A 321 4.98 1.62 -10.23
C VAL A 321 6.42 1.38 -10.66
N SER A 322 6.99 2.36 -11.37
CA SER A 322 8.37 2.34 -11.88
C SER A 322 9.35 3.18 -11.05
N GLY A 323 8.85 4.00 -10.12
CA GLY A 323 9.69 4.75 -9.18
C GLY A 323 10.37 3.83 -8.16
N ILE A 324 11.63 4.11 -7.84
CA ILE A 324 12.40 3.42 -6.79
C ILE A 324 11.81 3.78 -5.42
N ARG A 325 11.61 2.78 -4.54
CA ARG A 325 10.98 2.93 -3.22
C ARG A 325 9.61 3.61 -3.27
N ALA A 326 8.94 3.60 -4.42
CA ALA A 326 7.62 4.19 -4.60
C ALA A 326 6.53 3.15 -4.35
N ALA A 327 5.32 3.61 -4.01
CA ALA A 327 4.18 2.74 -3.80
C ALA A 327 2.90 3.32 -4.38
N ALA A 328 2.07 2.44 -4.94
CA ALA A 328 0.71 2.76 -5.34
C ALA A 328 -0.26 1.69 -4.86
N VAL A 329 -1.36 2.12 -4.25
CA VAL A 329 -2.46 1.27 -3.82
C VAL A 329 -3.76 1.73 -4.47
N GLY A 330 -4.48 0.81 -5.14
CA GLY A 330 -5.83 1.05 -5.67
C GLY A 330 -6.06 0.60 -7.11
N TYR A 331 -6.48 1.50 -8.00
CA TYR A 331 -6.89 1.14 -9.37
C TYR A 331 -6.30 2.12 -10.40
N ASN A 332 -5.68 1.60 -11.45
CA ASN A 332 -5.25 2.40 -12.60
C ASN A 332 -4.32 3.57 -12.22
N ASN A 333 -3.33 3.29 -11.37
CA ASN A 333 -2.34 4.28 -10.95
C ASN A 333 -1.03 4.12 -11.75
N THR A 334 -0.38 5.21 -12.11
CA THR A 334 0.94 5.22 -12.76
C THR A 334 1.89 6.11 -11.94
N VAL A 335 2.89 5.50 -11.29
CA VAL A 335 3.82 6.20 -10.39
C VAL A 335 5.25 5.97 -10.84
N SER A 336 5.90 7.02 -11.35
CA SER A 336 7.29 6.98 -11.81
C SER A 336 8.25 7.86 -11.00
N GLY A 337 7.73 8.66 -10.07
CA GLY A 337 8.54 9.40 -9.10
C GLY A 337 9.15 8.46 -8.06
N ASN A 338 10.44 8.62 -7.77
CA ASN A 338 11.08 7.89 -6.67
C ASN A 338 10.55 8.38 -5.33
N ASP A 339 10.52 7.49 -4.33
CA ASP A 339 10.07 7.82 -2.96
C ASP A 339 8.64 8.42 -2.93
N THR A 340 7.82 8.12 -3.94
CA THR A 340 6.47 8.68 -4.12
C THR A 340 5.40 7.69 -3.68
N PHE A 341 4.39 8.16 -2.95
CA PHE A 341 3.33 7.33 -2.39
C PHE A 341 1.96 7.74 -2.90
N VAL A 342 1.22 6.79 -3.45
CA VAL A 342 -0.13 7.00 -3.97
C VAL A 342 -1.11 6.03 -3.31
N LEU A 343 -2.17 6.57 -2.72
CA LEU A 343 -3.32 5.82 -2.27
C LEU A 343 -4.56 6.39 -2.96
N GLY A 344 -5.02 5.75 -4.03
CA GLY A 344 -6.06 6.34 -4.87
C GLY A 344 -6.40 5.53 -6.12
N SER A 345 -7.10 6.16 -7.04
CA SER A 345 -7.43 5.57 -8.34
C SER A 345 -7.33 6.61 -9.45
N ASN A 346 -6.90 6.18 -10.64
CA ASN A 346 -6.67 7.05 -11.80
C ASN A 346 -5.63 8.16 -11.53
N VAL A 347 -4.59 7.86 -10.75
CA VAL A 347 -3.57 8.84 -10.39
C VAL A 347 -2.31 8.61 -11.24
N THR A 348 -1.80 9.67 -11.88
CA THR A 348 -0.52 9.66 -12.62
C THR A 348 0.44 10.68 -12.04
N VAL A 349 1.61 10.23 -11.58
CA VAL A 349 2.56 11.06 -10.82
C VAL A 349 4.00 10.69 -11.19
N ASN A 350 4.81 11.69 -11.50
CA ASN A 350 6.25 11.51 -11.75
C ASN A 350 7.15 12.34 -10.81
N THR A 351 6.56 13.16 -9.96
CA THR A 351 7.29 13.98 -8.97
C THR A 351 7.87 13.10 -7.86
N VAL A 352 9.15 13.30 -7.54
CA VAL A 352 9.91 12.54 -6.54
C VAL A 352 9.54 12.98 -5.12
N GLY A 353 9.24 12.04 -4.22
CA GLY A 353 9.02 12.32 -2.79
C GLY A 353 7.60 12.77 -2.42
N SER A 354 6.67 12.81 -3.39
CA SER A 354 5.31 13.32 -3.16
C SER A 354 4.35 12.28 -2.58
N VAL A 355 3.29 12.75 -1.93
CA VAL A 355 2.21 11.91 -1.40
C VAL A 355 0.88 12.33 -2.02
N ILE A 356 0.17 11.39 -2.65
CA ILE A 356 -1.08 11.65 -3.36
C ILE A 356 -2.18 10.76 -2.81
N LEU A 357 -3.26 11.38 -2.33
CA LEU A 357 -4.34 10.73 -1.60
C LEU A 357 -5.67 10.98 -2.29
N GLY A 358 -6.40 9.90 -2.59
CA GLY A 358 -7.75 9.90 -3.15
C GLY A 358 -7.80 9.71 -4.67
N SER A 359 -8.98 9.30 -5.16
CA SER A 359 -9.22 9.10 -6.59
C SER A 359 -9.14 10.41 -7.36
N ASP A 360 -8.59 10.36 -8.56
CA ASP A 360 -8.44 11.49 -9.48
C ASP A 360 -7.64 12.67 -8.88
N SER A 361 -6.92 12.46 -7.77
CA SER A 361 -5.99 13.45 -7.23
C SER A 361 -4.83 13.64 -8.20
N ALA A 362 -4.39 14.89 -8.35
CA ALA A 362 -3.38 15.25 -9.34
C ALA A 362 -2.03 15.53 -8.68
N GLN A 363 -0.96 15.30 -9.43
CA GLN A 363 0.34 15.85 -9.09
C GLN A 363 0.30 17.38 -9.05
N ALA A 364 1.12 17.95 -8.18
CA ALA A 364 1.33 19.38 -8.03
C ALA A 364 2.84 19.65 -7.97
N LYS A 365 3.23 20.85 -7.54
CA LYS A 365 4.60 21.23 -7.26
C LYS A 365 4.62 22.00 -5.94
N ALA A 366 5.54 21.66 -5.05
CA ALA A 366 5.80 22.49 -3.88
C ALA A 366 6.40 23.84 -4.32
N THR A 367 5.99 24.92 -3.67
CA THR A 367 6.50 26.28 -3.95
C THR A 367 7.12 26.88 -2.70
N TYR A 368 8.18 27.66 -2.89
CA TYR A 368 8.77 28.47 -1.83
C TYR A 368 7.91 29.71 -1.61
N GLU A 369 7.28 29.82 -0.45
CA GLU A 369 6.44 30.96 -0.07
C GLU A 369 6.98 31.57 1.23
N ASN A 370 7.53 32.78 1.17
CA ASN A 370 7.98 33.54 2.35
C ASN A 370 7.25 34.87 2.53
N THR A 371 6.48 35.29 1.52
CA THR A 371 5.71 36.54 1.56
C THR A 371 4.38 36.37 0.87
N ALA A 372 3.34 37.06 1.36
CA ALA A 372 2.05 37.19 0.68
C ALA A 372 1.60 38.64 0.74
N THR A 373 1.06 39.18 -0.36
CA THR A 373 0.55 40.55 -0.40
C THR A 373 -0.96 40.56 -0.62
N VAL A 374 -1.69 41.23 0.27
CA VAL A 374 -3.14 41.44 0.16
C VAL A 374 -3.39 42.95 0.15
N GLY A 375 -3.82 43.49 -0.99
CA GLY A 375 -3.91 44.93 -1.19
C GLY A 375 -2.55 45.61 -1.05
N LYS A 376 -2.40 46.52 -0.07
CA LYS A 376 -1.14 47.23 0.22
C LYS A 376 -0.31 46.59 1.34
N LEU A 377 -0.81 45.53 1.98
CA LEU A 377 -0.15 44.90 3.11
C LEU A 377 0.62 43.65 2.64
N THR A 378 1.91 43.62 2.91
CA THR A 378 2.78 42.46 2.68
C THR A 378 3.06 41.78 4.01
N TYR A 379 2.65 40.51 4.10
CA TYR A 379 3.02 39.58 5.15
C TYR A 379 4.32 38.90 4.76
N SER A 380 5.22 38.66 5.72
CA SER A 380 6.53 38.03 5.47
C SER A 380 6.98 37.18 6.66
N GLY A 381 7.98 36.32 6.44
CA GLY A 381 8.58 35.51 7.50
C GLY A 381 7.77 34.26 7.83
N PHE A 382 7.20 33.62 6.80
CA PHE A 382 6.52 32.33 6.97
C PHE A 382 7.55 31.25 7.34
N ALA A 383 7.14 30.28 8.16
CA ALA A 383 7.97 29.13 8.52
C ALA A 383 7.77 27.96 7.54
N GLY A 384 8.65 26.95 7.61
CA GLY A 384 8.50 25.71 6.82
C GLY A 384 8.93 25.80 5.36
N ASN A 385 9.79 26.77 5.05
CA ASN A 385 10.26 27.11 3.70
C ASN A 385 11.76 26.83 3.49
N ASP A 386 12.39 26.12 4.43
CA ASP A 386 13.75 25.61 4.27
C ASP A 386 13.75 24.35 3.38
N ASN A 387 14.62 24.31 2.36
CA ASN A 387 14.88 23.14 1.50
C ASN A 387 13.66 22.55 0.75
N VAL A 388 12.80 23.39 0.17
CA VAL A 388 11.63 22.93 -0.60
C VAL A 388 12.05 22.27 -1.93
N ALA A 389 11.91 20.95 -2.01
CA ALA A 389 12.02 20.18 -3.25
C ALA A 389 10.67 20.11 -3.98
N GLU A 390 10.68 19.87 -5.30
CA GLU A 390 9.46 19.90 -6.14
C GLU A 390 8.34 18.97 -5.64
N GLY A 391 8.71 17.83 -5.02
CA GLY A 391 7.76 16.86 -4.49
C GLY A 391 7.35 17.02 -3.03
N ASP A 392 7.78 18.08 -2.35
CA ASP A 392 7.45 18.32 -0.92
C ASP A 392 6.00 18.80 -0.75
N TYR A 393 5.03 17.97 -1.16
CA TYR A 393 3.62 18.26 -1.06
C TYR A 393 2.78 16.99 -0.84
N VAL A 394 1.63 17.20 -0.19
CA VAL A 394 0.56 16.20 -0.10
C VAL A 394 -0.63 16.69 -0.92
N SER A 395 -0.98 15.96 -1.98
CA SER A 395 -2.17 16.27 -2.79
C SER A 395 -3.36 15.44 -2.33
N VAL A 396 -4.47 16.10 -2.00
CA VAL A 396 -5.73 15.46 -1.59
C VAL A 396 -6.84 15.60 -2.63
N GLY A 397 -6.53 16.10 -3.82
CA GLY A 397 -7.52 16.36 -4.87
C GLY A 397 -6.88 16.93 -6.13
N ASN A 398 -7.68 17.67 -6.90
CA ASN A 398 -7.21 18.38 -8.07
C ASN A 398 -7.88 19.76 -8.16
N ALA A 399 -7.57 20.53 -9.21
CA ALA A 399 -8.04 21.92 -9.36
C ALA A 399 -9.58 22.06 -9.44
N THR A 400 -10.30 21.05 -9.91
CA THR A 400 -11.77 21.08 -10.03
C THR A 400 -12.46 20.35 -8.88
N ASN A 401 -11.80 19.35 -8.31
CA ASN A 401 -12.31 18.49 -7.25
C ASN A 401 -11.38 18.55 -6.03
N ALA A 402 -11.37 19.70 -5.35
CA ALA A 402 -10.69 19.85 -4.07
C ALA A 402 -11.45 19.13 -2.95
N ARG A 403 -10.72 18.61 -1.96
CA ARG A 403 -11.31 17.92 -0.80
C ARG A 403 -11.15 18.73 0.47
N GLN A 404 -12.15 18.64 1.34
CA GLN A 404 -12.04 19.16 2.71
C GLN A 404 -11.18 18.22 3.55
N ILE A 405 -10.27 18.78 4.33
CA ILE A 405 -9.55 18.05 5.39
C ILE A 405 -10.32 18.26 6.69
N LYS A 406 -10.88 17.19 7.24
CA LYS A 406 -11.75 17.24 8.44
C LYS A 406 -11.00 16.75 9.68
N PHE A 407 -11.51 17.14 10.85
CA PHE A 407 -10.96 16.76 12.16
C PHE A 407 -9.52 17.25 12.41
N VAL A 408 -9.17 18.40 11.84
CA VAL A 408 -7.91 19.09 12.13
C VAL A 408 -8.05 19.79 13.49
N ALA A 409 -7.28 19.33 14.48
CA ALA A 409 -7.19 20.00 15.79
C ALA A 409 -6.58 21.41 15.64
N PRO A 410 -6.79 22.34 16.59
CA PRO A 410 -6.19 23.66 16.52
C PRO A 410 -4.65 23.56 16.49
N GLY A 411 -4.02 24.16 15.48
CA GLY A 411 -2.56 24.23 15.36
C GLY A 411 -1.94 25.30 16.27
N ASN A 412 -0.65 25.21 16.56
CA ASN A 412 0.06 26.27 17.26
C ASN A 412 0.08 27.57 16.43
N ILE A 413 -0.08 28.73 17.08
CA ILE A 413 -0.04 30.05 16.43
C ILE A 413 1.21 30.79 16.95
N SER A 414 2.31 30.70 16.20
CA SER A 414 3.59 31.37 16.48
C SER A 414 4.36 31.61 15.18
N SER A 415 5.43 32.42 15.22
CA SER A 415 6.24 32.76 14.04
C SER A 415 7.03 31.58 13.45
N THR A 416 7.11 30.46 14.16
CA THR A 416 7.84 29.26 13.73
C THR A 416 6.94 28.04 13.52
N SER A 417 5.61 28.21 13.62
CA SER A 417 4.65 27.10 13.51
C SER A 417 4.51 26.61 12.07
N THR A 418 4.48 25.28 11.90
CA THR A 418 4.15 24.60 10.64
C THR A 418 2.88 23.77 10.76
N ASP A 419 2.07 24.01 11.80
CA ASP A 419 0.82 23.29 12.02
C ASP A 419 -0.28 23.80 11.08
N ALA A 420 -1.16 22.89 10.64
CA ALA A 420 -2.35 23.28 9.91
C ALA A 420 -3.32 24.09 10.81
N ILE A 421 -3.89 25.15 10.25
CA ILE A 421 -4.90 25.98 10.92
C ILE A 421 -6.30 25.45 10.62
N ASN A 422 -7.12 25.29 11.65
CA ASN A 422 -8.51 24.88 11.48
C ASN A 422 -9.48 26.09 11.45
N GLY A 423 -10.73 25.83 11.08
CA GLY A 423 -11.76 26.87 10.94
C GLY A 423 -12.06 27.64 12.24
N SER A 424 -11.90 27.03 13.42
CA SER A 424 -12.18 27.69 14.70
C SER A 424 -11.14 28.77 15.05
N GLN A 425 -9.89 28.57 14.64
CA GLN A 425 -8.82 29.55 14.85
C GLN A 425 -8.99 30.75 13.92
N LEU A 426 -9.30 30.51 12.64
CA LEU A 426 -9.60 31.59 11.70
C LEU A 426 -10.85 32.37 12.15
N TYR A 427 -11.87 31.68 12.65
CA TYR A 427 -13.05 32.30 13.24
C TYR A 427 -12.69 33.19 14.44
N ALA A 428 -11.79 32.75 15.33
CA ALA A 428 -11.35 33.57 16.46
C ALA A 428 -10.69 34.90 16.02
N THR A 429 -9.87 34.87 14.97
CA THR A 429 -9.29 36.08 14.36
C THR A 429 -10.37 37.00 13.78
N ASN A 430 -11.30 36.46 13.00
CA ASN A 430 -12.38 37.25 12.41
C ASN A 430 -13.31 37.86 13.47
N LYS A 431 -13.55 37.14 14.57
CA LYS A 431 -14.29 37.66 15.73
C LYS A 431 -13.57 38.84 16.38
N MET A 432 -12.24 38.80 16.47
CA MET A 432 -11.46 39.93 16.97
C MET A 432 -11.55 41.13 16.01
N LEU A 433 -11.49 40.90 14.70
CA LEU A 433 -11.65 41.96 13.70
C LEU A 433 -13.04 42.60 13.79
N ASP A 434 -14.10 41.80 13.93
CA ASP A 434 -15.46 42.30 14.12
C ASP A 434 -15.58 43.20 15.37
N ASN A 435 -14.94 42.81 16.48
CA ASN A 435 -14.88 43.66 17.68
C ASN A 435 -14.20 45.02 17.42
N VAL A 436 -13.09 45.03 16.65
CA VAL A 436 -12.39 46.27 16.28
C VAL A 436 -13.29 47.15 15.41
N THR A 437 -13.91 46.57 14.39
CA THR A 437 -14.81 47.30 13.50
C THR A 437 -16.00 47.89 14.25
N ASN A 438 -16.63 47.10 15.13
CA ASN A 438 -17.72 47.56 16.00
C ASN A 438 -17.25 48.68 16.94
N SER A 439 -16.03 48.59 17.48
CA SER A 439 -15.45 49.65 18.31
C SER A 439 -15.29 50.95 17.52
N VAL A 440 -14.81 50.90 16.28
CA VAL A 440 -14.68 52.10 15.44
C VAL A 440 -16.06 52.69 15.11
N VAL A 441 -17.01 51.88 14.66
CA VAL A 441 -18.37 52.34 14.33
C VAL A 441 -19.06 53.02 15.53
N ASN A 442 -18.97 52.41 16.71
CA ASN A 442 -19.64 52.92 17.90
C ASN A 442 -18.98 54.17 18.48
N ASN A 443 -17.66 54.30 18.37
CA ASN A 443 -16.93 55.40 19.02
C ASN A 443 -16.77 56.65 18.13
N PHE A 444 -16.83 56.54 16.80
CA PHE A 444 -16.57 57.67 15.89
C PHE A 444 -17.84 58.41 15.43
N GLY A 445 -19.04 57.87 15.68
CA GLY A 445 -20.32 58.56 15.43
C GLY A 445 -20.64 58.77 13.94
N GLY A 446 -21.47 59.77 13.63
CA GLY A 446 -21.73 60.21 12.25
C GLY A 446 -22.32 59.18 11.29
N ASN A 447 -23.21 58.32 11.81
CA ASN A 447 -23.78 57.17 11.11
C ASN A 447 -22.71 56.27 10.50
N SER A 448 -21.61 56.04 11.23
CA SER A 448 -20.59 55.07 10.83
C SER A 448 -21.23 53.72 10.54
N GLN A 449 -20.87 53.09 9.43
CA GLN A 449 -21.36 51.76 9.05
C GLN A 449 -20.25 50.92 8.45
N VAL A 450 -20.40 49.60 8.59
CA VAL A 450 -19.58 48.61 7.89
C VAL A 450 -20.33 48.19 6.65
N ASP A 451 -19.73 48.32 5.47
CA ASP A 451 -20.33 47.83 4.24
C ASP A 451 -20.12 46.30 4.06
N ALA A 452 -20.70 45.73 3.02
CA ALA A 452 -20.59 44.29 2.71
C ALA A 452 -19.16 43.83 2.38
N ASN A 453 -18.26 44.76 2.07
CA ASN A 453 -16.85 44.50 1.79
C ASN A 453 -15.96 44.70 3.03
N GLY A 454 -16.54 45.10 4.18
CA GLY A 454 -15.82 45.37 5.41
C GLY A 454 -15.23 46.77 5.52
N ASN A 455 -15.58 47.71 4.62
CA ASN A 455 -15.13 49.10 4.74
C ASN A 455 -15.97 49.84 5.77
N ILE A 456 -15.32 50.74 6.51
CA ILE A 456 -16.00 51.67 7.42
C ILE A 456 -16.28 52.97 6.67
N THR A 457 -17.55 53.30 6.52
CA THR A 457 -18.02 54.54 5.89
C THR A 457 -18.64 55.46 6.92
N PHE A 458 -18.60 56.77 6.66
CA PHE A 458 -19.24 57.79 7.48
C PHE A 458 -20.11 58.66 6.58
N THR A 459 -21.18 59.25 7.11
CA THR A 459 -22.03 60.19 6.34
C THR A 459 -22.20 61.55 7.01
N ASN A 460 -21.87 61.66 8.30
CA ASN A 460 -22.08 62.92 9.04
C ASN A 460 -21.30 63.01 10.36
N ILE A 461 -19.98 62.97 10.33
CA ILE A 461 -19.17 62.98 11.58
C ILE A 461 -19.39 64.30 12.33
N GLY A 462 -19.83 64.22 13.59
CA GLY A 462 -20.04 65.38 14.47
C GLY A 462 -21.06 66.40 13.96
N GLU A 463 -22.07 65.96 13.19
CA GLU A 463 -23.09 66.83 12.57
C GLU A 463 -22.54 67.86 11.57
N THR A 464 -21.33 67.62 11.03
CA THR A 464 -20.66 68.54 10.10
C THR A 464 -21.06 68.36 8.63
N GLY A 465 -21.82 67.29 8.31
CA GLY A 465 -22.15 66.86 6.95
C GLY A 465 -20.96 66.31 6.17
N LYS A 466 -19.95 65.77 6.85
CA LYS A 466 -18.71 65.25 6.26
C LYS A 466 -18.51 63.76 6.52
N ASP A 467 -17.90 63.11 5.54
CA ASP A 467 -17.71 61.65 5.47
C ASP A 467 -16.28 61.24 5.87
N THR A 468 -15.42 62.21 6.21
CA THR A 468 -14.07 61.95 6.73
C THR A 468 -13.82 62.77 7.98
N ILE A 469 -13.02 62.21 8.89
CA ILE A 469 -12.63 62.88 10.15
C ILE A 469 -11.89 64.19 9.84
N HIS A 470 -11.00 64.17 8.84
CA HIS A 470 -10.24 65.34 8.45
C HIS A 470 -11.15 66.51 8.02
N ASP A 471 -12.14 66.22 7.17
CA ASP A 471 -13.07 67.24 6.70
C ASP A 471 -14.04 67.69 7.79
N ALA A 472 -14.47 66.78 8.67
CA ALA A 472 -15.31 67.11 9.81
C ALA A 472 -14.61 68.06 10.79
N ILE A 473 -13.35 67.80 11.14
CA ILE A 473 -12.54 68.70 11.98
C ILE A 473 -12.38 70.06 11.30
N LYS A 474 -12.12 70.07 9.99
CA LYS A 474 -12.03 71.30 9.21
C LYS A 474 -13.34 72.10 9.21
N ALA A 475 -14.49 71.41 9.21
CA ALA A 475 -15.82 71.99 9.23
C ALA A 475 -16.26 72.47 10.63
N ALA A 476 -15.76 71.87 11.71
CA ALA A 476 -16.05 72.26 13.10
C ALA A 476 -15.48 73.63 13.50
N LYS A 477 -14.84 74.36 12.58
CA LYS A 477 -14.46 75.77 12.77
C LYS A 477 -15.72 76.60 13.02
N THR A 478 -15.87 77.09 14.25
CA THR A 478 -16.98 77.90 14.72
C THR A 478 -17.23 79.10 13.80
N GLN A 479 -18.47 79.26 13.31
CA GLN A 479 -18.89 80.46 12.60
C GLN A 479 -19.48 81.46 13.60
N VAL A 480 -18.81 82.60 13.80
CA VAL A 480 -19.38 83.75 14.52
C VAL A 480 -19.92 84.74 13.50
N LYS A 481 -21.24 84.94 13.47
CA LYS A 481 -21.88 85.93 12.61
C LYS A 481 -21.94 87.28 13.32
N GLN A 482 -21.32 88.31 12.76
CA GLN A 482 -21.34 89.67 13.31
C GLN A 482 -22.76 90.26 13.24
N GLY A 483 -23.29 90.75 14.37
CA GLY A 483 -24.55 91.49 14.44
C GLY A 483 -24.33 93.01 14.33
N SER A 484 -25.39 93.79 14.07
CA SER A 484 -25.28 95.23 13.74
C SER A 484 -24.63 96.11 14.81
N ASN A 485 -24.66 95.72 16.10
CA ASN A 485 -24.08 96.47 17.23
C ASN A 485 -22.93 95.73 17.91
N VAL A 486 -22.29 94.81 17.20
CA VAL A 486 -21.25 93.92 17.72
C VAL A 486 -20.07 93.97 16.76
N ASN A 487 -18.85 94.06 17.29
CA ASN A 487 -17.62 93.89 16.52
C ASN A 487 -17.06 92.49 16.80
N VAL A 488 -16.70 91.77 15.74
CA VAL A 488 -16.12 90.43 15.84
C VAL A 488 -14.72 90.48 15.23
N SER A 489 -13.69 90.34 16.06
CA SER A 489 -12.31 90.22 15.60
C SER A 489 -11.87 88.76 15.61
N LYS A 490 -11.23 88.34 14.51
CA LYS A 490 -10.67 87.01 14.35
C LYS A 490 -9.16 87.06 14.57
N ALA A 491 -8.63 86.16 15.39
CA ALA A 491 -7.21 85.86 15.45
C ALA A 491 -7.00 84.35 15.32
N THR A 492 -5.97 83.94 14.61
CA THR A 492 -5.56 82.53 14.59
C THR A 492 -4.45 82.36 15.61
N VAL A 493 -4.74 81.60 16.67
CA VAL A 493 -3.79 81.28 17.74
C VAL A 493 -3.65 79.76 17.76
N ASP A 494 -2.42 79.26 17.64
CA ASP A 494 -2.11 77.82 17.60
C ASP A 494 -2.96 77.01 16.59
N GLY A 495 -3.21 77.61 15.42
CA GLY A 495 -3.99 76.98 14.34
C GLY A 495 -5.51 76.93 14.58
N THR A 496 -5.99 77.46 15.72
CA THR A 496 -7.41 77.60 16.03
C THR A 496 -7.86 79.03 15.77
N ASP A 497 -9.01 79.18 15.11
CA ASP A 497 -9.63 80.47 14.91
C ASP A 497 -10.36 80.89 16.20
N VAL A 498 -9.82 81.87 16.91
CA VAL A 498 -10.42 82.45 18.12
C VAL A 498 -11.14 83.74 17.73
N TYR A 499 -12.43 83.81 18.08
CA TYR A 499 -13.29 84.96 17.79
C TYR A 499 -13.56 85.73 19.09
N THR A 500 -13.24 87.02 19.10
CA THR A 500 -13.58 87.92 20.20
C THR A 500 -14.82 88.74 19.82
N VAL A 501 -15.86 88.73 20.68
CA VAL A 501 -17.17 89.34 20.41
C VAL A 501 -17.43 90.50 21.38
N ASN A 502 -17.47 91.73 20.86
CA ASN A 502 -17.58 92.94 21.67
C ASN A 502 -18.84 93.71 21.30
N ALA A 503 -19.60 94.19 22.29
CA ALA A 503 -20.69 95.15 22.05
C ALA A 503 -20.06 96.51 21.69
N TYR A 504 -19.93 96.77 20.39
CA TYR A 504 -19.29 97.98 19.86
C TYR A 504 -20.40 98.98 19.51
N ASN A 505 -20.26 100.22 20.01
CA ASN A 505 -21.18 101.32 19.70
C ASN A 505 -22.64 101.14 20.18
N THR A 506 -22.89 100.31 21.22
CA THR A 506 -24.17 100.33 21.93
C THR A 506 -24.31 101.67 22.67
N THR A 507 -25.28 102.48 22.27
CA THR A 507 -25.59 103.77 22.88
C THR A 507 -26.64 103.60 23.97
N VAL A 508 -26.41 104.22 25.13
CA VAL A 508 -27.45 104.49 26.13
C VAL A 508 -27.66 106.00 26.09
N SER A 509 -28.83 106.44 25.61
CA SER A 509 -29.16 107.86 25.49
C SER A 509 -30.24 108.26 26.50
N ALA A 510 -30.11 109.47 27.05
CA ALA A 510 -31.16 110.11 27.82
C ALA A 510 -32.15 110.81 26.88
N VAL A 511 -33.46 110.61 27.10
CA VAL A 511 -34.52 111.25 26.31
C VAL A 511 -34.81 112.64 26.88
N THR A 512 -34.81 113.66 26.02
CA THR A 512 -35.19 115.03 26.37
C THR A 512 -36.71 115.17 26.42
N THR A 513 -37.27 115.60 27.55
CA THR A 513 -38.71 115.87 27.70
C THR A 513 -38.89 117.35 27.97
N ASN A 514 -39.71 118.05 27.17
CA ASN A 514 -39.97 119.49 27.30
C ASN A 514 -38.71 120.37 27.33
N GLY A 515 -37.72 120.02 26.51
CA GLY A 515 -36.48 120.81 26.37
C GLY A 515 -35.46 120.66 27.51
N LYS A 516 -35.73 119.81 28.52
CA LYS A 516 -34.81 119.51 29.62
C LYS A 516 -34.30 118.06 29.52
N ASN A 517 -33.03 117.85 29.83
CA ASN A 517 -32.43 116.51 29.92
C ASN A 517 -32.26 116.11 31.38
N TYR A 518 -32.84 114.98 31.79
CA TYR A 518 -32.92 114.58 33.21
C TYR A 518 -31.86 113.56 33.65
N LEU A 519 -31.17 112.92 32.70
CA LEU A 519 -30.12 111.95 32.99
C LEU A 519 -28.82 112.34 32.29
N ASN A 520 -27.70 112.26 33.01
CA ASN A 520 -26.38 112.25 32.42
C ASN A 520 -25.93 110.79 32.27
N VAL A 521 -25.60 110.41 31.04
CA VAL A 521 -25.15 109.06 30.70
C VAL A 521 -23.78 109.16 30.04
N ALA A 522 -22.80 108.43 30.59
CA ALA A 522 -21.47 108.31 30.01
C ALA A 522 -21.10 106.82 29.87
N ASP A 523 -20.55 106.46 28.73
CA ASP A 523 -19.95 105.15 28.48
C ASP A 523 -18.46 105.16 28.87
N ASN A 524 -17.98 104.05 29.41
CA ASN A 524 -16.57 103.85 29.71
C ASN A 524 -16.14 102.45 29.25
N PHE A 525 -15.44 102.40 28.13
CA PHE A 525 -14.95 101.16 27.53
C PHE A 525 -13.61 100.75 28.13
N ASN A 526 -13.56 99.58 28.78
CA ASN A 526 -12.32 99.01 29.30
C ASN A 526 -11.70 98.02 28.29
N THR A 527 -10.57 98.41 27.69
CA THR A 527 -9.85 97.60 26.70
C THR A 527 -9.19 96.34 27.28
N GLY A 528 -8.93 96.28 28.59
CA GLY A 528 -8.25 95.15 29.24
C GLY A 528 -9.19 94.02 29.66
N THR A 529 -10.42 94.33 30.07
CA THR A 529 -11.46 93.33 30.43
C THR A 529 -12.55 93.20 29.38
N ASN A 530 -12.53 94.07 28.37
CA ASN A 530 -13.46 94.05 27.25
C ASN A 530 -14.93 94.21 27.69
N THR A 531 -15.15 95.03 28.71
CA THR A 531 -16.45 95.37 29.29
C THR A 531 -16.76 96.84 29.05
N THR A 532 -18.00 97.15 28.65
CA THR A 532 -18.51 98.52 28.57
C THR A 532 -19.37 98.78 29.80
N ASN A 533 -18.92 99.66 30.69
CA ASN A 533 -19.70 100.10 31.83
C ASN A 533 -20.44 101.39 31.48
N TYR A 534 -21.75 101.45 31.78
CA TYR A 534 -22.56 102.65 31.60
C TYR A 534 -22.80 103.31 32.95
N ALA A 535 -22.32 104.55 33.11
CA ALA A 535 -22.60 105.36 34.28
C ALA A 535 -23.83 106.24 34.01
N VAL A 536 -24.90 106.07 34.81
CA VAL A 536 -26.14 106.86 34.71
C VAL A 536 -26.33 107.66 36.00
N SER A 537 -26.53 108.97 35.87
CA SER A 537 -26.76 109.90 36.99
C SER A 537 -27.85 110.92 36.65
N LEU A 538 -28.45 111.57 37.65
CA LEU A 538 -29.44 112.63 37.44
C LEU A 538 -28.72 113.95 37.10
N THR A 539 -29.31 114.75 36.20
CA THR A 539 -28.80 116.11 35.93
C THR A 539 -29.27 117.11 37.00
N ASP A 540 -28.61 118.25 37.08
CA ASP A 540 -29.01 119.35 37.98
C ASP A 540 -30.44 119.85 37.71
N ASP A 541 -30.90 119.75 36.46
CA ASP A 541 -32.27 120.07 36.05
C ASP A 541 -33.29 119.08 36.65
N ALA A 542 -32.98 117.78 36.66
CA ALA A 542 -33.81 116.76 37.29
C ALA A 542 -33.89 116.96 38.80
N ILE A 543 -32.77 117.30 39.41
CA ILE A 543 -32.68 117.55 40.85
C ILE A 543 -33.47 118.81 41.19
N ARG A 544 -33.37 119.89 40.41
CA ARG A 544 -34.13 121.13 40.61
C ARG A 544 -35.64 120.95 40.43
N ASP A 545 -36.10 120.19 39.44
CA ASP A 545 -37.54 119.96 39.25
C ASP A 545 -38.09 119.00 40.33
N PHE A 546 -37.31 118.02 40.81
CA PHE A 546 -37.68 117.19 41.97
C PHE A 546 -37.69 117.95 43.31
N THR A 547 -37.04 119.12 43.40
CA THR A 547 -36.95 119.94 44.63
C THR A 547 -37.78 121.23 44.59
N LYS A 548 -38.42 121.56 43.46
CA LYS A 548 -39.19 122.81 43.29
C LYS A 548 -40.66 122.74 43.68
N ASP A 549 -41.23 121.58 44.00
CA ASP A 549 -42.67 121.47 44.22
C ASP A 549 -43.04 121.25 45.70
N ASN A 550 -42.57 122.16 46.57
CA ASN A 550 -43.20 122.43 47.86
C ASN A 550 -42.80 123.81 48.46
N ASP A 551 -43.13 124.90 47.78
CA ASP A 551 -43.11 126.23 48.41
C ASP A 551 -44.45 126.96 48.23
N THR A 552 -45.10 127.13 49.37
CA THR A 552 -46.26 127.96 49.66
C THR A 552 -45.94 129.47 49.57
N VAL A 553 -47.02 130.28 49.46
CA VAL A 553 -47.18 131.70 49.88
C VAL A 553 -47.18 132.78 48.78
N THR A 554 -48.38 133.06 48.23
CA THR A 554 -49.21 134.29 48.43
C THR A 554 -50.64 133.98 47.92
N GLY A 555 -51.76 134.17 48.61
CA GLY A 555 -51.98 134.71 49.95
C GLY A 555 -53.44 134.57 50.42
N VAL A 556 -53.57 134.50 51.75
CA VAL A 556 -54.56 135.17 52.61
C VAL A 556 -56.07 134.91 52.41
N VAL A 557 -56.65 134.17 53.37
CA VAL A 557 -57.96 134.46 53.97
C VAL A 557 -57.69 134.94 55.41
N ASP A 558 -58.41 135.99 55.84
CA ASP A 558 -58.32 136.64 57.15
C ASP A 558 -58.72 135.71 58.32
N ASP A 559 -57.92 135.72 59.40
CA ASP A 559 -58.31 135.86 60.82
C ASP A 559 -57.14 135.39 61.72
N GLY A 560 -56.59 136.31 62.50
CA GLY A 560 -55.38 136.08 63.30
C GLY A 560 -55.61 135.24 64.55
N LYS A 561 -54.76 134.23 64.77
CA LYS A 561 -53.90 134.05 65.98
C LYS A 561 -53.24 132.66 66.05
N ASP A 562 -51.93 132.70 66.23
CA ASP A 562 -50.92 131.70 66.61
C ASP A 562 -51.35 130.28 67.04
N TYR A 563 -50.78 129.26 66.35
CA TYR A 563 -50.25 128.05 67.01
C TYR A 563 -49.00 127.51 66.29
N LYS A 564 -48.01 127.08 67.09
CA LYS A 564 -46.62 126.73 66.73
C LYS A 564 -46.46 125.36 66.03
N LEU A 565 -45.53 125.33 65.08
CA LEU A 565 -44.98 124.18 64.33
C LEU A 565 -44.29 123.09 65.18
N LYS A 566 -44.42 121.83 64.75
CA LYS A 566 -43.37 120.79 64.85
C LYS A 566 -43.23 119.99 63.55
N LYS A 567 -41.97 119.81 63.14
CA LYS A 567 -41.38 119.27 61.89
C LYS A 567 -41.78 117.82 61.53
N PHE A 568 -41.97 117.56 60.23
CA PHE A 568 -41.87 116.24 59.58
C PHE A 568 -40.47 116.06 58.98
N HIS A 569 -39.87 114.87 59.14
CA HIS A 569 -38.59 114.47 58.53
C HIS A 569 -38.83 113.60 57.29
N LEU A 570 -38.07 113.87 56.22
CA LEU A 570 -38.04 113.17 54.95
C LEU A 570 -36.85 112.19 54.94
N GLN A 571 -37.07 110.89 54.67
CA GLN A 571 -35.97 109.97 54.30
C GLN A 571 -36.33 109.14 53.04
N LYS A 572 -35.56 109.46 52.01
CA LYS A 572 -35.29 108.84 50.70
C LYS A 572 -35.88 107.44 50.41
N MET A 573 -36.78 107.45 49.42
CA MET A 573 -37.03 106.37 48.46
C MET A 573 -35.78 106.12 47.59
N LYS A 574 -35.39 104.85 47.40
CA LYS A 574 -34.51 104.42 46.30
C LYS A 574 -35.21 103.28 45.56
N ILE A 575 -35.74 103.58 44.39
CA ILE A 575 -36.37 102.61 43.48
C ILE A 575 -35.30 102.07 42.51
N ALA A 576 -35.20 100.74 42.53
CA ALA A 576 -34.89 99.74 41.51
C ALA A 576 -33.99 100.05 40.29
N LEU A 577 -33.18 99.07 39.90
CA LEU A 577 -33.42 98.31 38.66
C LEU A 577 -32.56 97.04 38.61
N THR A 578 -33.23 95.90 38.57
CA THR A 578 -32.70 94.60 38.17
C THR A 578 -32.52 94.57 36.65
N LYS A 579 -31.46 93.90 36.20
CA LYS A 579 -31.52 92.99 35.07
C LYS A 579 -30.70 91.76 35.38
#